data_AF-A0ABD5Z304-F1
#
_entry.id   AF-A0ABD5Z304-F1
#
_cell.length_a   1.000
_cell.length_b   1.000
_cell.length_c   1.000
_cell.angle_alpha   90.00
_cell.angle_beta   90.00
_cell.angle_gamma   90.00
#
_symmetry.space_group_name_H-M   'P 1'
#
loop_
_entity.id
_entity.type
_entity.pdbx_description
1 polymer ?
#
loop_
_entity_poly.entity_id
_entity_poly.type
_entity_poly.pdbx_seq_one_letter_code
_entity_poly.pdbx_strand_id
1 'polypeptide(L)'
;MGANNHLTVTPTNHRLTERQVAETIGQEYDEMEVYGETSEELLEAVRLLLKMNDYLFDAIEAHGVHVEFTEEDPYGSFEEMCSDIEVNDRLKIFSGGTHPSHISREDNLKSRAVHDYWGHYKNDCDFSFWGEFQKWHAMKAWYPEPVHRLTLQEVVGQTGLCWYLEGGFDSPDFEQKTFLAPSRWADLCYRNFPGDLQ
;
A
#
# COMPACT_ATOMS: atom_id res chain seq x y z
N MET A 1 -44.74 -28.26 -31.03
CA MET A 1 -43.34 -27.87 -31.32
C MET A 1 -42.95 -26.83 -30.29
N GLY A 2 -42.35 -27.26 -29.17
CA GLY A 2 -41.92 -26.38 -28.08
C GLY A 2 -40.46 -26.00 -28.31
N ALA A 3 -40.19 -24.70 -28.45
CA ALA A 3 -38.84 -24.18 -28.51
C ALA A 3 -38.24 -24.19 -27.09
N ASN A 4 -37.21 -25.01 -26.88
CA ASN A 4 -36.38 -24.95 -25.68
C ASN A 4 -35.47 -23.73 -25.79
N ASN A 5 -35.90 -22.61 -25.19
CA ASN A 5 -35.03 -21.49 -24.87
C ASN A 5 -34.15 -21.91 -23.68
N HIS A 6 -32.98 -22.47 -23.95
CA HIS A 6 -31.92 -22.54 -22.96
C HIS A 6 -31.36 -21.14 -22.76
N LEU A 7 -31.90 -20.42 -21.77
CA LEU A 7 -31.23 -19.28 -21.18
C LEU A 7 -29.93 -19.81 -20.56
N THR A 8 -28.81 -19.56 -21.22
CA THR A 8 -27.49 -19.63 -20.58
C THR A 8 -27.47 -18.57 -19.49
N VAL A 9 -27.70 -19.00 -18.25
CA VAL A 9 -27.42 -18.18 -17.06
C VAL A 9 -25.91 -18.09 -16.97
N THR A 10 -25.33 -16.97 -17.41
CA THR A 10 -23.96 -16.62 -17.08
C THR A 10 -23.89 -16.46 -15.56
N PRO A 11 -23.07 -17.23 -14.82
CA PRO A 11 -22.97 -17.06 -13.38
C PRO A 11 -22.43 -15.65 -13.07
N THR A 12 -23.23 -14.84 -12.39
CA THR A 12 -22.94 -13.42 -12.13
C THR A 12 -22.05 -13.15 -10.92
N ASN A 13 -21.32 -14.13 -10.35
CA ASN A 13 -20.54 -13.89 -9.13
C ASN A 13 -19.35 -14.86 -8.95
N HIS A 14 -18.30 -14.75 -9.75
CA HIS A 14 -17.00 -15.25 -9.30
C HIS A 14 -16.18 -14.08 -8.79
N ARG A 15 -16.29 -13.81 -7.49
CA ARG A 15 -15.33 -12.93 -6.79
C ARG A 15 -14.06 -13.72 -6.58
N LEU A 16 -12.94 -13.10 -6.91
CA LEU A 16 -11.62 -13.61 -6.58
C LEU A 16 -11.43 -13.58 -5.07
N THR A 17 -10.65 -14.53 -4.54
CA THR A 17 -10.16 -14.44 -3.16
C THR A 17 -9.16 -13.29 -3.03
N GLU A 18 -8.90 -12.84 -1.81
CA GLU A 18 -7.86 -11.85 -1.54
C GLU A 18 -6.51 -12.27 -2.08
N ARG A 19 -6.15 -13.54 -1.90
CA ARG A 19 -4.91 -14.10 -2.45
C ARG A 19 -4.85 -13.98 -3.97
N GLN A 20 -5.92 -14.32 -4.67
CA GLN A 20 -5.96 -14.22 -6.12
C GLN A 20 -5.84 -12.77 -6.60
N VAL A 21 -6.46 -11.82 -5.89
CA VAL A 21 -6.32 -10.38 -6.21
C VAL A 21 -4.89 -9.90 -5.96
N ALA A 22 -4.34 -10.23 -4.79
CA ALA A 22 -3.00 -9.85 -4.37
C ALA A 22 -1.93 -10.39 -5.33
N GLU A 23 -1.96 -11.70 -5.63
CA GLU A 23 -1.02 -12.33 -6.54
C GLU A 23 -1.15 -11.80 -7.98
N THR A 24 -2.37 -11.46 -8.44
CA THR A 24 -2.56 -10.82 -9.76
C THR A 24 -1.87 -9.45 -9.82
N ILE A 25 -2.08 -8.62 -8.79
CA ILE A 25 -1.43 -7.30 -8.71
C ILE A 25 0.08 -7.46 -8.53
N GLY A 26 0.52 -8.41 -7.71
CA GLY A 26 1.94 -8.71 -7.46
C GLY A 26 2.68 -9.15 -8.70
N GLN A 27 2.09 -10.05 -9.50
CA GLN A 27 2.66 -10.45 -10.79
C GLN A 27 2.78 -9.24 -11.73
N GLU A 28 1.73 -8.42 -11.85
CA GLU A 28 1.81 -7.23 -12.70
C GLU A 28 2.86 -6.23 -12.19
N TYR A 29 2.99 -6.06 -10.87
CA TYR A 29 4.02 -5.23 -10.25
C TYR A 29 5.43 -5.75 -10.59
N ASP A 30 5.64 -7.06 -10.54
CA ASP A 30 6.91 -7.70 -10.88
C ASP A 30 7.30 -7.45 -12.35
N GLU A 31 6.32 -7.50 -13.25
CA GLU A 31 6.51 -7.26 -14.68
C GLU A 31 6.72 -5.77 -15.05
N MET A 32 6.43 -4.81 -14.14
CA MET A 32 6.64 -3.39 -14.43
C MET A 32 8.14 -3.06 -14.53
N GLU A 33 8.53 -2.47 -15.66
CA GLU A 33 9.87 -1.96 -15.88
C GLU A 33 10.16 -0.72 -15.01
N VAL A 34 11.31 -0.73 -14.34
CA VAL A 34 11.79 0.37 -13.47
C VAL A 34 12.53 1.45 -14.29
N TYR A 35 12.93 1.15 -15.52
CA TYR A 35 13.96 1.89 -16.27
C TYR A 35 13.45 2.61 -17.53
N GLY A 36 12.26 3.22 -17.44
CA GLY A 36 11.72 4.11 -18.49
C GLY A 36 12.06 5.59 -18.30
N GLU A 37 11.79 6.42 -19.30
CA GLU A 37 11.85 7.89 -19.16
C GLU A 37 10.84 8.34 -18.10
N THR A 38 11.33 8.98 -17.03
CA THR A 38 10.48 9.46 -15.93
C THR A 38 9.55 10.55 -16.44
N SER A 39 8.24 10.31 -16.40
CA SER A 39 7.25 11.30 -16.86
C SER A 39 7.18 12.50 -15.91
N GLU A 40 6.81 13.67 -16.43
CA GLU A 40 6.53 14.85 -15.62
C GLU A 40 5.42 14.58 -14.58
N GLU A 41 4.44 13.74 -14.92
CA GLU A 41 3.37 13.31 -14.02
C GLU A 41 3.94 12.55 -12.80
N LEU A 42 4.89 11.64 -13.03
CA LEU A 42 5.52 10.88 -11.95
C LEU A 42 6.38 11.79 -11.06
N LEU A 43 7.16 12.69 -11.66
CA LEU A 43 7.97 13.65 -10.89
C LEU A 43 7.11 14.57 -10.03
N GLU A 44 5.98 15.04 -10.55
CA GLU A 44 5.05 15.87 -9.79
C GLU A 44 4.40 15.08 -8.65
N ALA A 45 3.99 13.84 -8.89
CA ALA A 45 3.46 12.96 -7.85
C ALA A 45 4.47 12.72 -6.73
N VAL A 46 5.73 12.43 -7.06
CA VAL A 46 6.82 12.26 -6.07
C VAL A 46 7.02 13.55 -5.27
N ARG A 47 7.10 14.70 -5.94
CA ARG A 47 7.27 16.00 -5.27
C ARG A 47 6.15 16.31 -4.28
N LEU A 48 4.90 16.02 -4.67
CA LEU A 48 3.73 16.23 -3.81
C LEU A 48 3.68 15.23 -2.66
N LEU A 49 4.04 13.97 -2.90
CA LEU A 49 4.16 12.93 -1.88
C LEU A 49 5.14 13.36 -0.80
N LEU A 50 6.38 13.71 -1.18
CA LEU A 50 7.43 14.11 -0.23
C LEU A 50 7.00 15.31 0.62
N LYS A 51 6.44 16.34 -0.02
CA LYS A 51 5.94 17.52 0.69
C LYS A 51 4.84 17.18 1.70
N MET A 52 3.91 16.29 1.34
CA MET A 52 2.85 15.86 2.25
C MET A 52 3.39 14.97 3.36
N ASN A 53 4.36 14.10 3.08
CA ASN A 53 4.97 13.23 4.07
C ASN A 53 5.78 14.01 5.09
N ASP A 54 6.49 15.08 4.71
CA ASP A 54 7.14 15.97 5.68
C ASP A 54 6.12 16.58 6.65
N TYR A 55 5.01 17.12 6.14
CA TYR A 55 3.96 17.70 6.98
C TYR A 55 3.30 16.67 7.91
N LEU A 56 2.98 15.49 7.37
CA LEU A 56 2.33 14.43 8.13
C LEU A 56 3.29 13.81 9.16
N PHE A 57 4.57 13.69 8.84
CA PHE A 57 5.59 13.20 9.76
C PHE A 57 5.76 14.13 10.97
N ASP A 58 5.91 15.44 10.72
CA ASP A 58 5.97 16.45 11.79
C ASP A 58 4.71 16.42 12.68
N ALA A 59 3.55 16.10 12.08
CA ALA A 59 2.30 15.97 12.81
C ALA A 59 2.27 14.75 13.74
N ILE A 60 2.99 13.66 13.48
CA ILE A 60 3.07 12.48 14.38
C ILE A 60 3.63 12.91 15.74
N GLU A 61 4.77 13.60 15.73
CA GLU A 61 5.42 14.13 16.93
C GLU A 61 4.55 15.20 17.61
N ALA A 62 3.88 16.06 16.84
CA ALA A 62 2.93 17.04 17.38
C ALA A 62 1.71 16.39 18.06
N HIS A 63 1.36 15.16 17.67
CA HIS A 63 0.34 14.33 18.32
C HIS A 63 0.87 13.60 19.58
N GLY A 64 2.14 13.81 19.94
CA GLY A 64 2.76 13.24 21.13
C GLY A 64 3.38 11.87 20.94
N VAL A 65 3.50 11.39 19.69
CA VAL A 65 4.04 10.06 19.40
C VAL A 65 5.46 10.18 18.88
N HIS A 66 6.41 9.56 19.58
CA HIS A 66 7.81 9.56 19.21
C HIS A 66 8.12 8.50 18.15
N VAL A 67 8.77 8.89 17.05
CA VAL A 67 9.18 7.95 15.99
C VAL A 67 10.60 7.43 16.23
N GLU A 68 10.76 6.11 16.35
CA GLU A 68 12.05 5.42 16.49
C GLU A 68 12.35 4.54 15.27
N PHE A 69 13.53 4.66 14.67
CA PHE A 69 13.94 3.80 13.55
C PHE A 69 14.74 2.59 14.03
N THR A 70 14.37 1.37 13.62
CA THR A 70 14.97 0.10 14.07
C THR A 70 15.50 -0.73 12.90
N GLU A 71 16.54 -1.53 13.10
CA GLU A 71 17.07 -2.45 12.06
C GLU A 71 16.31 -3.77 11.96
N GLU A 72 15.51 -4.10 12.98
CA GLU A 72 14.68 -5.30 13.05
C GLU A 72 13.21 -4.92 12.83
N ASP A 73 12.43 -5.81 12.23
CA ASP A 73 10.99 -5.64 12.05
C ASP A 73 10.33 -5.50 13.44
N PRO A 74 9.75 -4.33 13.77
CA PRO A 74 9.42 -4.00 15.15
C PRO A 74 8.11 -4.61 15.66
N TYR A 75 7.19 -5.04 14.77
CA TYR A 75 5.84 -5.43 15.16
C TYR A 75 5.43 -6.73 14.46
N GLY A 76 5.00 -7.73 15.25
CA GLY A 76 4.46 -8.98 14.72
C GLY A 76 2.99 -8.87 14.28
N SER A 77 2.27 -7.83 14.70
CA SER A 77 0.89 -7.58 14.28
C SER A 77 0.49 -6.10 14.39
N PHE A 78 -0.63 -5.76 13.74
CA PHE A 78 -1.26 -4.44 13.82
C PHE A 78 -1.60 -4.06 15.28
N GLU A 79 -2.12 -5.01 16.05
CA GLU A 79 -2.48 -4.78 17.45
C GLU A 79 -1.26 -4.48 18.33
N GLU A 80 -0.11 -5.10 18.04
CA GLU A 80 1.15 -4.80 18.73
C GLU A 80 1.60 -3.36 18.47
N MET A 81 1.54 -2.93 17.21
CA MET A 81 1.85 -1.54 16.82
C MET A 81 0.91 -0.54 17.53
N CYS A 82 -0.41 -0.77 17.48
CA CYS A 82 -1.40 0.08 18.14
C CYS A 82 -1.15 0.16 19.65
N SER A 83 -0.87 -0.98 20.29
CA SER A 83 -0.55 -1.04 21.72
C SER A 83 0.71 -0.24 22.06
N ASP A 84 1.76 -0.29 21.23
CA ASP A 84 2.97 0.50 21.46
C ASP A 84 2.71 2.00 21.38
N ILE A 85 1.91 2.43 20.40
CA ILE A 85 1.49 3.83 20.25
C ILE A 85 0.67 4.28 21.45
N GLU A 86 -0.33 3.50 21.87
CA GLU A 86 -1.28 3.89 22.92
C GLU A 86 -0.70 3.84 24.34
N VAL A 87 0.22 2.90 24.59
CA VAL A 87 0.77 2.66 25.95
C VAL A 87 2.09 3.39 26.15
N ASN A 88 2.92 3.50 25.10
CA ASN A 88 4.28 4.03 25.20
C ASN A 88 4.47 5.36 24.47
N ASP A 89 3.42 5.91 23.84
CA ASP A 89 3.50 7.14 23.03
C ASP A 89 4.64 7.06 21.99
N ARG A 90 4.82 5.87 21.38
CA ARG A 90 5.93 5.56 20.48
C ARG A 90 5.47 4.77 19.27
N LEU A 91 6.08 5.07 18.12
CA LEU A 91 6.00 4.27 16.91
C LEU A 91 7.42 3.89 16.42
N LYS A 92 7.68 2.59 16.28
CA LYS A 92 8.93 2.06 15.72
C LYS A 92 8.77 1.77 14.24
N ILE A 93 9.78 2.10 13.45
CA ILE A 93 9.77 1.95 12.00
C ILE A 93 10.98 1.13 11.55
N PHE A 94 10.71 0.07 10.82
CA PHE A 94 11.75 -0.74 10.21
C PHE A 94 12.56 0.09 9.20
N SER A 95 13.88 0.13 9.41
CA SER A 95 14.82 0.94 8.63
C SER A 95 15.62 0.16 7.60
N GLY A 96 15.43 -1.16 7.55
CA GLY A 96 16.03 -2.03 6.55
C GLY A 96 15.26 -2.04 5.22
N GLY A 97 15.55 -3.05 4.40
CA GLY A 97 14.94 -3.23 3.08
C GLY A 97 15.48 -2.27 2.01
N THR A 98 14.80 -2.28 0.85
CA THR A 98 15.12 -1.39 -0.27
C THR A 98 14.39 -0.05 -0.13
N HIS A 99 14.75 0.91 -0.98
CA HIS A 99 13.98 2.14 -1.18
C HIS A 99 13.92 2.44 -2.69
N PRO A 100 12.85 3.10 -3.17
CA PRO A 100 12.76 3.49 -4.56
C PRO A 100 13.85 4.50 -4.95
N SER A 101 14.35 4.41 -6.19
CA SER A 101 15.52 5.18 -6.68
C SER A 101 15.30 6.70 -6.73
N HIS A 102 14.05 7.15 -6.81
CA HIS A 102 13.68 8.57 -6.92
C HIS A 102 13.47 9.26 -5.58
N ILE A 103 13.59 8.54 -4.45
CA ILE A 103 13.49 9.11 -3.11
C ILE A 103 14.73 8.75 -2.29
N SER A 104 15.13 9.63 -1.38
CA SER A 104 16.22 9.34 -0.47
C SER A 104 15.82 8.27 0.54
N ARG A 105 16.79 7.58 1.14
CA ARG A 105 16.50 6.63 2.23
C ARG A 105 15.78 7.31 3.40
N GLU A 106 16.17 8.55 3.74
CA GLU A 106 15.52 9.33 4.80
C GLU A 106 14.05 9.61 4.49
N ASP A 107 13.75 10.03 3.25
CA ASP A 107 12.38 10.28 2.81
C ASP A 107 11.54 9.00 2.81
N ASN A 108 12.15 7.85 2.44
CA ASN A 108 11.49 6.55 2.51
C ASN A 108 11.12 6.19 3.97
N LEU A 109 12.00 6.45 4.92
CA LEU A 109 11.74 6.20 6.34
C LEU A 109 10.61 7.09 6.88
N LYS A 110 10.56 8.36 6.49
CA LYS A 110 9.42 9.23 6.82
C LYS A 110 8.12 8.72 6.19
N SER A 111 8.18 8.25 4.95
CA SER A 111 7.04 7.68 4.23
C SER A 111 6.49 6.46 4.96
N ARG A 112 7.36 5.56 5.44
CA ARG A 112 7.00 4.41 6.29
C ARG A 112 6.34 4.84 7.60
N ALA A 113 6.88 5.85 8.28
CA ALA A 113 6.27 6.39 9.50
C ALA A 113 4.85 6.95 9.26
N VAL A 114 4.66 7.69 8.16
CA VAL A 114 3.36 8.24 7.77
C VAL A 114 2.39 7.12 7.38
N HIS A 115 2.87 6.12 6.66
CA HIS A 115 2.12 4.91 6.29
C HIS A 115 1.61 4.15 7.52
N ASP A 116 2.45 3.94 8.53
CA ASP A 116 2.07 3.21 9.73
C ASP A 116 1.14 4.04 10.63
N TYR A 117 1.52 5.28 10.94
CA TYR A 117 0.73 6.11 11.86
C TYR A 117 -0.58 6.59 11.23
N TRP A 118 -0.47 7.37 10.16
CA TRP A 118 -1.65 7.98 9.54
C TRP A 118 -2.41 6.94 8.75
N GLY A 119 -1.73 5.99 8.10
CA GLY A 119 -2.40 4.97 7.33
C GLY A 119 -3.06 3.90 8.21
N HIS A 120 -2.28 3.07 8.90
CA HIS A 120 -2.81 1.95 9.68
C HIS A 120 -3.48 2.41 10.98
N TYR A 121 -2.74 3.08 11.86
CA TYR A 121 -3.24 3.40 13.21
C TYR A 121 -4.43 4.35 13.18
N LYS A 122 -4.37 5.46 12.43
CA LYS A 122 -5.45 6.46 12.41
C LYS A 122 -6.70 6.02 11.64
N ASN A 123 -6.62 5.02 10.75
CA ASN A 123 -7.77 4.50 10.01
C ASN A 123 -8.19 3.08 10.43
N ASP A 124 -7.62 2.53 11.50
CA ASP A 124 -7.94 1.19 12.02
C ASP A 124 -7.88 0.10 10.93
N CYS A 125 -6.79 0.10 10.17
CA CYS A 125 -6.56 -0.83 9.07
C CYS A 125 -5.40 -1.78 9.42
N ASP A 126 -5.64 -3.09 9.35
CA ASP A 126 -4.61 -4.09 9.63
C ASP A 126 -3.57 -4.24 8.50
N PHE A 127 -2.60 -5.14 8.69
CA PHE A 127 -1.52 -5.42 7.74
C PHE A 127 -1.90 -6.48 6.67
N SER A 128 -3.17 -6.85 6.53
CA SER A 128 -3.62 -7.73 5.45
C SER A 128 -3.59 -7.01 4.10
N PHE A 129 -3.67 -7.73 2.98
CA PHE A 129 -3.72 -7.08 1.66
C PHE A 129 -4.99 -6.21 1.51
N TRP A 130 -6.11 -6.65 2.09
CA TRP A 130 -7.31 -5.85 2.18
C TRP A 130 -7.13 -4.63 3.09
N GLY A 131 -6.50 -4.79 4.24
CA GLY A 131 -6.17 -3.68 5.16
C GLY A 131 -5.29 -2.62 4.50
N GLU A 132 -4.27 -3.03 3.76
CA GLU A 132 -3.42 -2.18 2.91
C GLU A 132 -4.23 -1.35 1.91
N PHE A 133 -5.20 -1.98 1.25
CA PHE A 133 -6.07 -1.30 0.30
C PHE A 133 -7.08 -0.35 0.98
N GLN A 134 -7.64 -0.73 2.13
CA GLN A 134 -8.53 0.14 2.92
C GLN A 134 -7.80 1.38 3.39
N LYS A 135 -6.60 1.19 3.96
CA LYS A 135 -5.68 2.27 4.31
C LYS A 135 -5.44 3.19 3.13
N TRP A 136 -5.02 2.64 1.98
CA TRP A 136 -4.76 3.44 0.79
C TRP A 136 -5.98 4.28 0.41
N HIS A 137 -7.17 3.66 0.40
CA HIS A 137 -8.42 4.35 0.06
C HIS A 137 -8.67 5.55 0.99
N ALA A 138 -8.53 5.36 2.30
CA ALA A 138 -8.73 6.40 3.31
C ALA A 138 -7.69 7.53 3.17
N MET A 139 -6.41 7.17 2.99
CA MET A 139 -5.31 8.13 2.86
C MET A 139 -5.44 9.06 1.65
N LYS A 140 -6.20 8.68 0.60
CA LYS A 140 -6.47 9.57 -0.54
C LYS A 140 -7.07 10.93 -0.12
N ALA A 141 -7.76 11.00 1.01
CA ALA A 141 -8.33 12.25 1.51
C ALA A 141 -7.25 13.26 1.96
N TRP A 142 -6.04 12.80 2.27
CA TRP A 142 -4.93 13.64 2.73
C TRP A 142 -3.96 14.00 1.61
N TYR A 143 -3.91 13.20 0.55
CA TYR A 143 -3.04 13.45 -0.59
C TYR A 143 -3.77 14.05 -1.78
N PRO A 144 -3.11 14.92 -2.57
CA PRO A 144 -3.64 15.37 -3.84
C PRO A 144 -3.72 14.22 -4.84
N GLU A 145 -4.68 14.29 -5.77
CA GLU A 145 -4.97 13.23 -6.76
C GLU A 145 -3.74 12.64 -7.49
N PRO A 146 -2.74 13.43 -7.93
CA PRO A 146 -1.57 12.87 -8.61
C PRO A 146 -0.80 11.82 -7.79
N VAL A 147 -0.87 11.90 -6.47
CA VAL A 147 -0.17 10.99 -5.55
C VAL A 147 -0.89 9.65 -5.42
N HIS A 148 -2.20 9.58 -5.69
CA HIS A 148 -3.01 8.40 -5.38
C HIS A 148 -2.51 7.14 -6.11
N ARG A 149 -2.11 7.26 -7.37
CA ARG A 149 -1.57 6.13 -8.15
C ARG A 149 -0.14 5.77 -7.74
N LEU A 150 0.62 6.73 -7.23
CA LEU A 150 1.97 6.51 -6.72
C LEU A 150 1.93 5.74 -5.39
N THR A 151 1.04 6.13 -4.47
CA THR A 151 0.88 5.40 -3.20
C THR A 151 0.13 4.09 -3.38
N LEU A 152 -0.71 3.96 -4.42
CA LEU A 152 -1.35 2.67 -4.74
C LEU A 152 -0.32 1.58 -5.06
N GLN A 153 0.69 1.89 -5.88
CA GLN A 153 1.74 0.89 -6.15
C GLN A 153 2.58 0.61 -4.91
N GLU A 154 2.82 1.61 -4.07
CA GLU A 154 3.66 1.46 -2.89
C GLU A 154 3.02 0.48 -1.91
N VAL A 155 1.73 0.63 -1.62
CA VAL A 155 1.11 -0.12 -0.52
C VAL A 155 0.42 -1.38 -1.02
N VAL A 156 -0.34 -1.30 -2.12
CA VAL A 156 -1.07 -2.44 -2.69
C VAL A 156 -0.19 -3.24 -3.65
N GLY A 157 0.63 -2.55 -4.45
CA GLY A 157 1.56 -3.21 -5.37
C GLY A 157 2.62 -4.03 -4.66
N GLN A 158 3.33 -3.44 -3.69
CA GLN A 158 4.36 -4.15 -2.92
C GLN A 158 3.79 -5.28 -2.08
N THR A 159 2.65 -5.08 -1.41
CA THR A 159 2.00 -6.17 -0.66
C THR A 159 1.55 -7.29 -1.58
N GLY A 160 1.00 -6.96 -2.76
CA GLY A 160 0.68 -7.94 -3.78
C GLY A 160 1.91 -8.73 -4.22
N LEU A 161 3.04 -8.05 -4.44
CA LEU A 161 4.32 -8.67 -4.78
C LEU A 161 4.77 -9.63 -3.68
N CYS A 162 4.64 -9.26 -2.40
CA CYS A 162 4.97 -10.15 -1.28
C CYS A 162 4.12 -11.41 -1.24
N TRP A 163 2.87 -11.36 -1.70
CA TRP A 163 2.02 -12.53 -1.79
C TRP A 163 2.35 -13.41 -3.00
N TYR A 164 2.86 -12.79 -4.07
CA TYR A 164 3.29 -13.46 -5.29
C TYR A 164 4.65 -14.16 -5.15
N LEU A 165 5.62 -13.52 -4.49
CA LEU A 165 6.98 -14.03 -4.35
C LEU A 165 7.10 -15.07 -3.23
N GLU A 166 7.89 -16.11 -3.48
CA GLU A 166 8.36 -16.99 -2.41
C GLU A 166 9.29 -16.20 -1.47
N GLY A 167 9.00 -16.24 -0.17
CA GLY A 167 9.73 -15.46 0.85
C GLY A 167 9.20 -14.05 1.09
N GLY A 168 8.22 -13.57 0.32
CA GLY A 168 7.59 -12.26 0.56
C GLY A 168 8.58 -11.10 0.55
N PHE A 169 8.57 -10.28 1.62
CA PHE A 169 9.51 -9.16 1.78
C PHE A 169 10.99 -9.60 1.91
N ASP A 170 11.25 -10.85 2.32
CA ASP A 170 12.61 -11.41 2.42
C ASP A 170 13.09 -12.02 1.08
N SER A 171 12.23 -12.03 0.06
CA SER A 171 12.58 -12.55 -1.25
C SER A 171 13.72 -11.70 -1.86
N PRO A 172 14.78 -12.32 -2.41
CA PRO A 172 15.84 -11.57 -3.11
C PRO A 172 15.33 -10.84 -4.35
N ASP A 173 14.17 -11.24 -4.87
CA ASP A 173 13.51 -10.63 -6.03
C ASP A 173 12.58 -9.46 -5.62
N PHE A 174 12.40 -9.20 -4.32
CA PHE A 174 11.60 -8.07 -3.86
C PHE A 174 12.34 -6.74 -4.08
N GLU A 175 11.77 -5.88 -4.92
CA GLU A 175 12.27 -4.54 -5.20
C GLU A 175 11.17 -3.48 -5.04
N GLN A 176 11.47 -2.41 -4.30
CA GLN A 176 10.62 -1.22 -4.28
C GLN A 176 10.82 -0.41 -5.56
N LYS A 177 9.78 -0.30 -6.37
CA LYS A 177 9.77 0.36 -7.68
C LYS A 177 9.11 1.73 -7.59
N THR A 178 9.32 2.57 -8.60
CA THR A 178 8.64 3.87 -8.70
C THR A 178 7.96 3.99 -10.06
N PHE A 179 6.63 3.94 -10.04
CA PHE A 179 5.79 4.18 -11.21
C PHE A 179 4.39 4.62 -10.75
N LEU A 180 3.53 4.99 -11.69
CA LEU A 180 2.12 5.28 -11.41
C LEU A 180 1.30 4.03 -11.66
N ALA A 181 0.75 3.43 -10.59
CA ALA A 181 -0.07 2.22 -10.68
C ALA A 181 -1.19 2.36 -11.73
N PRO A 182 -1.50 1.32 -12.51
CA PRO A 182 -2.67 1.36 -13.37
C PRO A 182 -3.95 1.36 -12.52
N SER A 183 -4.93 2.22 -12.84
CA SER A 183 -6.18 2.34 -12.06
C SER A 183 -6.97 1.03 -11.94
N ARG A 184 -6.77 0.10 -12.87
CA ARG A 184 -7.38 -1.24 -12.86
C ARG A 184 -7.06 -2.03 -11.59
N TRP A 185 -5.95 -1.75 -10.90
CA TRP A 185 -5.62 -2.40 -9.63
C TRP A 185 -6.64 -2.02 -8.55
N ALA A 186 -6.95 -0.72 -8.43
CA ALA A 186 -7.99 -0.27 -7.52
C ALA A 186 -9.37 -0.81 -7.91
N ASP A 187 -9.70 -0.82 -9.21
CA ASP A 187 -10.97 -1.40 -9.70
C ASP A 187 -11.08 -2.90 -9.38
N LEU A 188 -9.97 -3.64 -9.44
CA LEU A 188 -9.92 -5.05 -9.11
C LEU A 188 -10.22 -5.27 -7.63
N CYS A 189 -9.63 -4.47 -6.74
CA CYS A 189 -9.91 -4.49 -5.31
C CYS A 189 -11.38 -4.12 -5.02
N TYR A 190 -11.87 -3.00 -5.56
CA TYR A 190 -13.27 -2.55 -5.36
C TYR A 190 -14.30 -3.58 -5.84
N ARG A 191 -13.99 -4.34 -6.89
CA ARG A 191 -14.90 -5.36 -7.43
C ARG A 191 -14.98 -6.62 -6.56
N ASN A 192 -13.89 -7.01 -5.92
CA ASN A 192 -13.76 -8.33 -5.29
C ASN A 192 -13.89 -8.29 -3.77
N PHE A 193 -13.62 -7.16 -3.12
CA PHE A 193 -13.67 -7.08 -1.67
C PHE A 193 -15.04 -6.63 -1.13
N PRO A 194 -15.65 -7.39 -0.20
CA PRO A 194 -17.04 -7.21 0.25
C PRO A 194 -17.27 -6.16 1.35
N GLY A 195 -16.32 -5.25 1.62
CA GLY A 195 -16.41 -4.34 2.77
C GLY A 195 -16.87 -2.92 2.44
N ASP A 196 -17.53 -2.27 3.39
CA ASP A 196 -17.66 -0.80 3.37
C ASP A 196 -16.25 -0.22 3.52
N LEU A 197 -15.88 0.66 2.59
CA LEU A 197 -14.67 1.45 2.73
C LEU A 197 -14.99 2.57 3.72
N GLN A 198 -14.14 2.71 4.73
CA GLN A 198 -14.23 3.82 5.69
C GLN A 198 -13.81 5.14 5.04
#